data_AF-A0A2T1KIF7-F1
#
_entry.id   AF-A0A2T1KIF7-F1
#
_cell.length_a   1.000
_cell.length_b   1.000
_cell.length_c   1.000
_cell.angle_alpha   90.00
_cell.angle_beta   90.00
_cell.angle_gamma   90.00
#
_symmetry.space_group_name_H-M   'P 1'
#
loop_
_entity.id
_entity.type
_entity.pdbx_description
1 polymer ?
#
loop_
_entity_poly.entity_id
_entity_poly.type
_entity_poly.pdbx_seq_one_letter_code
_entity_poly.pdbx_strand_id
1 'polypeptide(L)'
;MSNDNPEDNSSDIAGIKPAAKAIEAATLKTVDGLGKFFGAICMPAATEFGLLLRDHISAYRHKNLEKIAAKTQKKIKDQGISASGEANPRLIKEILEEASWCEDDAIQSMWAGLLSVASGTTSAADDSLIYTDILKRLTPFQAAFLNKVYWDPRCCSVKPPIGFKEDDAFYPENKLIYSNVEVLKMFPGDLSTIVPIAYRTHEEILSSEEDHGIAISRFRPQIEGLKVLGLIQDVKFLNAQKDGVYVFPNLKGLDLFMRGLGYSIYPLEAFLLTLQHWNREQGIDPFTYERT
;
A
#
# COMPACT_ATOMS: atom_id res chain seq x y z
N MET A 1 54.66 26.56 -6.45
CA MET A 1 53.72 25.75 -5.64
C MET A 1 52.33 26.09 -6.13
N SER A 2 51.91 25.41 -7.19
CA SER A 2 50.58 25.53 -7.79
C SER A 2 49.79 24.36 -7.23
N ASN A 3 48.76 24.66 -6.44
CA ASN A 3 47.87 23.66 -5.84
C ASN A 3 46.73 23.42 -6.83
N ASP A 4 46.94 22.49 -7.77
CA ASP A 4 45.86 21.92 -8.55
C ASP A 4 45.13 20.92 -7.66
N ASN A 5 43.92 21.30 -7.27
CA ASN A 5 42.98 20.44 -6.55
C ASN A 5 42.42 19.44 -7.59
N PRO A 6 42.59 18.12 -7.41
CA PRO A 6 42.14 17.16 -8.41
C PRO A 6 40.60 17.16 -8.45
N GLU A 7 40.11 17.23 -9.68
CA GLU A 7 38.71 17.27 -10.05
C GLU A 7 37.88 16.18 -9.37
N ASP A 8 36.70 16.61 -8.91
CA ASP A 8 35.56 15.83 -8.47
C ASP A 8 35.02 14.98 -9.65
N ASN A 9 35.78 13.93 -10.00
CA ASN A 9 35.40 12.90 -10.95
C ASN A 9 34.86 11.67 -10.20
N SER A 10 33.90 11.87 -9.29
CA SER A 10 33.02 10.80 -8.86
C SER A 10 32.01 10.57 -10.00
N SER A 11 32.36 9.60 -10.84
CA SER A 11 31.58 9.02 -11.95
C SER A 11 30.07 9.26 -11.87
N ASP A 12 29.50 9.77 -12.98
CA ASP A 12 28.08 9.65 -13.26
C ASP A 12 27.72 8.16 -13.34
N ILE A 13 27.29 7.60 -12.21
CA ILE A 13 26.80 6.23 -12.13
C ILE A 13 25.46 6.19 -12.89
N ALA A 14 25.52 5.69 -14.12
CA ALA A 14 24.39 5.15 -14.90
C ALA A 14 23.13 6.03 -15.08
N GLY A 15 23.26 7.35 -15.33
CA GLY A 15 22.08 8.17 -15.68
C GLY A 15 21.09 8.43 -14.53
N ILE A 16 21.46 8.07 -13.29
CA ILE A 16 20.65 8.24 -12.06
C ILE A 16 20.36 9.73 -11.78
N LYS A 17 21.36 10.60 -11.90
CA LYS A 17 21.20 12.07 -11.70
C LYS A 17 20.21 12.70 -12.70
N PRO A 18 20.27 12.37 -14.01
CA PRO A 18 19.24 12.75 -14.97
C PRO A 18 17.82 12.27 -14.62
N ALA A 19 17.66 11.01 -14.19
CA ALA A 19 16.35 10.42 -13.89
C ALA A 19 15.65 11.13 -12.73
N ALA A 20 16.36 11.36 -11.62
CA ALA A 20 15.82 12.08 -10.47
C ALA A 20 15.36 13.51 -10.83
N LYS A 21 16.19 14.27 -11.58
CA LYS A 21 15.83 15.61 -12.05
C LYS A 21 14.63 15.60 -12.99
N ALA A 22 14.52 14.59 -13.85
CA ALA A 22 13.40 14.45 -14.77
C ALA A 22 12.08 14.16 -14.03
N ILE A 23 12.12 13.34 -12.97
CA ILE A 23 10.97 13.07 -12.10
C ILE A 23 10.52 14.35 -11.39
N GLU A 24 11.43 15.14 -10.85
CA GLU A 24 11.10 16.41 -10.17
C GLU A 24 10.52 17.46 -11.11
N ALA A 25 11.04 17.54 -12.34
CA ALA A 25 10.60 18.51 -13.34
C ALA A 25 9.30 18.11 -14.07
N ALA A 26 8.83 16.87 -13.90
CA ALA A 26 7.65 16.37 -14.61
C ALA A 26 6.36 17.07 -14.14
N THR A 27 5.66 17.71 -15.08
CA THR A 27 4.33 18.30 -14.82
C THR A 27 3.23 17.27 -15.02
N LEU A 28 2.83 16.57 -13.96
CA LEU A 28 1.93 15.41 -14.03
C LEU A 28 0.50 15.70 -14.56
N LYS A 29 0.12 16.98 -14.68
CA LYS A 29 -1.19 17.41 -15.17
C LYS A 29 -1.40 17.17 -16.67
N THR A 30 -0.33 16.98 -17.45
CA THR A 30 -0.41 16.79 -18.90
C THR A 30 -0.01 15.38 -19.28
N VAL A 31 -0.55 14.87 -20.40
CA VAL A 31 -0.21 13.55 -20.94
C VAL A 31 1.30 13.43 -21.19
N ASP A 32 1.91 14.49 -21.74
CA ASP A 32 3.35 14.55 -21.95
C ASP A 32 4.15 14.55 -20.65
N GLY A 33 3.65 15.19 -19.59
CA GLY A 33 4.30 15.19 -18.30
C GLY A 33 4.24 13.83 -17.60
N LEU A 34 3.12 13.12 -17.71
CA LEU A 34 3.04 11.71 -17.28
C LEU A 34 3.97 10.83 -18.09
N GLY A 35 4.03 10.98 -19.42
CA GLY A 35 4.94 10.23 -20.27
C GLY A 35 6.40 10.44 -19.88
N LYS A 36 6.80 11.69 -19.60
CA LYS A 36 8.14 12.01 -19.07
C LYS A 36 8.40 11.37 -17.71
N PHE A 37 7.42 11.39 -16.80
CA PHE A 37 7.56 10.79 -15.48
C PHE A 37 7.77 9.27 -15.57
N PHE A 38 6.89 8.55 -16.27
CA PHE A 38 7.01 7.09 -16.41
C PHE A 38 8.26 6.70 -17.22
N GLY A 39 8.63 7.49 -18.23
CA GLY A 39 9.87 7.29 -18.97
C GLY A 39 11.13 7.54 -18.13
N ALA A 40 11.10 8.49 -17.19
CA ALA A 40 12.22 8.71 -16.27
C ALA A 40 12.38 7.58 -15.24
N ILE A 41 11.29 6.91 -14.87
CA ILE A 41 11.30 5.77 -13.96
C ILE A 41 11.63 4.46 -14.69
N CYS A 42 11.33 4.37 -15.99
CA CYS A 42 11.60 3.20 -16.82
C CYS A 42 12.18 3.64 -18.18
N MET A 43 13.49 3.85 -18.21
CA MET A 43 14.22 4.29 -19.42
C MET A 43 14.13 3.31 -20.58
N PRO A 44 14.24 1.98 -20.39
CA PRO A 44 14.26 1.03 -21.51
C PRO A 44 13.00 1.02 -22.38
N ALA A 45 11.87 1.49 -21.86
CA ALA A 45 10.58 1.51 -22.55
C ALA A 45 9.91 2.90 -22.54
N ALA A 46 10.71 3.96 -22.31
CA ALA A 46 10.21 5.32 -22.14
C ALA A 46 9.44 5.83 -23.37
N THR A 47 9.92 5.50 -24.57
CA THR A 47 9.29 5.92 -25.83
C THR A 47 7.95 5.23 -26.03
N GLU A 48 7.89 3.93 -25.78
CA GLU A 48 6.69 3.10 -25.91
C GLU A 48 5.60 3.57 -24.94
N PHE A 49 5.95 3.88 -23.68
CA PHE A 49 4.97 4.36 -22.71
C PHE A 49 4.46 5.77 -23.03
N GLY A 50 5.32 6.65 -23.54
CA GLY A 50 4.91 7.97 -24.01
C GLY A 50 3.88 7.91 -25.14
N LEU A 51 4.07 6.99 -26.09
CA LEU A 51 3.10 6.73 -27.15
C LEU A 51 1.81 6.12 -26.61
N LEU A 52 1.91 5.10 -25.75
CA LEU A 52 0.75 4.43 -25.17
C LEU A 52 -0.15 5.40 -24.38
N LEU A 53 0.45 6.34 -23.65
CA LEU A 53 -0.27 7.41 -22.95
C LEU A 53 -0.99 8.37 -23.89
N ARG A 54 -0.36 8.74 -25.01
CA ARG A 54 -0.96 9.65 -26.00
C ARG A 54 -2.09 9.00 -26.79
N ASP A 55 -1.92 7.74 -27.17
CA ASP A 55 -2.80 7.09 -28.13
C ASP A 55 -4.00 6.38 -27.47
N HIS A 56 -3.89 5.96 -26.20
CA HIS A 56 -4.83 4.99 -25.60
C HIS A 56 -5.44 5.37 -24.24
N ILE A 57 -5.07 6.51 -23.65
CA ILE A 57 -5.55 6.87 -22.31
C ILE A 57 -6.63 7.96 -22.39
N SER A 58 -7.84 7.60 -21.94
CA SER A 58 -8.95 8.55 -21.81
C SER A 58 -8.67 9.60 -20.73
N ALA A 59 -9.34 10.75 -20.82
CA ALA A 59 -9.22 11.81 -19.81
C ALA A 59 -9.51 11.31 -18.37
N TYR A 60 -10.39 10.31 -18.25
CA TYR A 60 -10.71 9.67 -16.99
C TYR A 60 -9.50 8.93 -16.39
N ARG A 61 -8.87 8.04 -17.16
CA ARG A 61 -7.68 7.28 -16.74
C ARG A 61 -6.48 8.19 -16.48
N HIS A 62 -6.35 9.25 -17.29
CA HIS A 62 -5.31 10.28 -17.13
C HIS A 62 -5.35 10.90 -15.73
N LYS A 63 -6.54 11.26 -15.23
CA LYS A 63 -6.72 11.84 -13.89
C LYS A 63 -6.29 10.88 -12.77
N ASN A 64 -6.54 9.59 -12.92
CA ASN A 64 -6.12 8.59 -11.94
C ASN A 64 -4.61 8.35 -11.97
N LEU A 65 -4.02 8.31 -13.16
CA LEU A 65 -2.57 8.21 -13.32
C LEU A 65 -1.84 9.45 -12.78
N GLU A 66 -2.41 10.64 -12.95
CA GLU A 66 -1.91 11.87 -12.31
C GLU A 66 -1.83 11.71 -10.78
N LYS A 67 -2.90 11.22 -10.15
CA LYS A 67 -2.91 10.98 -8.69
C LYS A 67 -1.88 9.96 -8.26
N ILE A 68 -1.78 8.83 -8.97
CA ILE A 68 -0.81 7.77 -8.66
C ILE A 68 0.61 8.31 -8.81
N ALA A 69 0.93 8.96 -9.93
CA ALA A 69 2.25 9.54 -10.17
C ALA A 69 2.62 10.60 -9.11
N ALA A 70 1.68 11.44 -8.69
CA ALA A 70 1.90 12.44 -7.66
C ALA A 70 2.19 11.80 -6.29
N LYS A 71 1.45 10.75 -5.92
CA LYS A 71 1.71 9.97 -4.70
C LYS A 71 3.07 9.27 -4.77
N THR A 72 3.45 8.73 -5.92
CA THR A 72 4.75 8.09 -6.13
C THR A 72 5.88 9.11 -5.97
N GLN A 73 5.79 10.27 -6.63
CA GLN A 73 6.78 11.33 -6.54
C GLN A 73 6.95 11.79 -5.08
N LYS A 74 5.85 11.94 -4.35
CA LYS A 74 5.87 12.25 -2.93
C LYS A 74 6.61 11.18 -2.11
N LYS A 75 6.31 9.90 -2.31
CA LYS A 75 6.98 8.79 -1.61
C LYS A 75 8.47 8.72 -1.90
N ILE A 76 8.85 8.86 -3.17
CA ILE A 76 10.26 8.92 -3.60
C ILE A 76 11.00 10.02 -2.85
N LYS A 77 10.41 11.22 -2.80
CA LYS A 77 10.97 12.38 -2.11
C LYS A 77 11.06 12.18 -0.60
N ASP A 78 9.95 11.80 0.04
CA ASP A 78 9.84 11.66 1.50
C ASP A 78 10.80 10.58 2.04
N GLN A 79 11.12 9.57 1.24
CA GLN A 79 12.00 8.47 1.61
C GLN A 79 13.43 8.61 1.09
N GLY A 80 13.74 9.69 0.36
CA GLY A 80 15.07 9.92 -0.23
C GLY A 80 15.48 8.83 -1.24
N ILE A 81 14.52 8.23 -1.95
CA ILE A 81 14.79 7.18 -2.94
C ILE A 81 15.53 7.80 -4.12
N SER A 82 16.72 7.27 -4.42
CA SER A 82 17.44 7.63 -5.64
C SER A 82 16.82 6.88 -6.83
N ALA A 83 16.23 7.62 -7.76
CA ALA A 83 15.58 7.03 -8.92
C ALA A 83 16.62 6.41 -9.88
N SER A 84 16.50 5.11 -10.17
CA SER A 84 17.40 4.38 -11.07
C SER A 84 17.04 4.55 -12.54
N GLY A 85 15.75 4.75 -12.84
CA GLY A 85 15.23 4.67 -14.21
C GLY A 85 15.13 3.24 -14.73
N GLU A 86 15.26 2.24 -13.86
CA GLU A 86 15.32 0.81 -14.20
C GLU A 86 14.08 0.03 -13.74
N ALA A 87 12.97 0.70 -13.44
CA ALA A 87 11.75 0.02 -13.04
C ALA A 87 11.32 -1.01 -14.11
N ASN A 88 10.85 -2.17 -13.68
CA ASN A 88 10.43 -3.22 -14.62
C ASN A 88 9.31 -2.71 -15.55
N PRO A 89 9.48 -2.76 -16.88
CA PRO A 89 8.46 -2.32 -17.84
C PRO A 89 7.09 -3.00 -17.65
N ARG A 90 7.06 -4.26 -17.20
CA ARG A 90 5.82 -4.98 -16.90
C ARG A 90 5.03 -4.29 -15.78
N LEU A 91 5.70 -3.83 -14.73
CA LEU A 91 5.02 -3.11 -13.65
C LEU A 91 4.41 -1.80 -14.16
N ILE A 92 5.15 -1.05 -14.99
CA ILE A 92 4.64 0.20 -15.58
C ILE A 92 3.43 -0.09 -16.47
N LYS A 93 3.47 -1.14 -17.29
CA LYS A 93 2.32 -1.59 -18.08
C LYS A 93 1.10 -1.86 -17.19
N GLU A 94 1.25 -2.63 -16.10
CA GLU A 94 0.16 -2.90 -15.17
C GLU A 94 -0.41 -1.62 -14.54
N ILE A 95 0.44 -0.62 -14.24
CA ILE A 95 -0.03 0.67 -13.71
C ILE A 95 -0.83 1.44 -14.76
N LEU A 96 -0.29 1.51 -15.99
CA LEU A 96 -0.95 2.21 -17.09
C LEU A 96 -2.27 1.55 -17.45
N GLU A 97 -2.35 0.22 -17.47
CA GLU A 97 -3.55 -0.52 -17.87
C GLU A 97 -4.54 -0.67 -16.73
N GLU A 98 -4.13 -1.19 -15.57
CA GLU A 98 -5.02 -1.60 -14.49
C GLU A 98 -5.18 -0.51 -13.44
N ALA A 99 -4.08 0.01 -12.89
CA ALA A 99 -4.16 1.01 -11.81
C ALA A 99 -4.84 2.31 -12.26
N SER A 100 -4.77 2.63 -13.56
CA SER A 100 -5.46 3.78 -14.17
C SER A 100 -7.00 3.74 -14.06
N TRP A 101 -7.60 2.57 -13.86
CA TRP A 101 -9.05 2.42 -13.64
C TRP A 101 -9.43 2.52 -12.16
N CYS A 102 -8.47 2.46 -11.25
CA CYS A 102 -8.74 2.52 -9.82
C CYS A 102 -9.06 3.96 -9.40
N GLU A 103 -10.19 4.17 -8.74
CA GLU A 103 -10.59 5.48 -8.19
C GLU A 103 -10.27 5.62 -6.70
N ASP A 104 -10.22 4.49 -5.99
CA ASP A 104 -10.06 4.45 -4.54
C ASP A 104 -8.68 4.97 -4.13
N ASP A 105 -8.67 5.91 -3.18
CA ASP A 105 -7.46 6.62 -2.79
C ASP A 105 -6.43 5.69 -2.12
N ALA A 106 -6.90 4.73 -1.32
CA ALA A 106 -6.06 3.79 -0.60
C ALA A 106 -5.37 2.82 -1.57
N ILE A 107 -6.11 2.23 -2.52
CA ILE A 107 -5.55 1.34 -3.53
C ILE A 107 -4.58 2.11 -4.45
N GLN A 108 -4.93 3.33 -4.89
CA GLN A 108 -4.01 4.19 -5.64
C GLN A 108 -2.72 4.48 -4.86
N SER A 109 -2.80 4.67 -3.54
CA SER A 109 -1.62 4.86 -2.69
C SER A 109 -0.77 3.60 -2.60
N MET A 110 -1.37 2.42 -2.57
CA MET A 110 -0.63 1.14 -2.59
C MET A 110 0.10 0.96 -3.92
N TRP A 111 -0.54 1.22 -5.06
CA TRP A 111 0.11 1.24 -6.37
C TRP A 111 1.28 2.22 -6.44
N ALA A 112 1.09 3.42 -5.88
CA ALA A 112 2.15 4.42 -5.81
C ALA A 112 3.35 3.95 -4.98
N GLY A 113 3.10 3.20 -3.89
CA GLY A 113 4.16 2.56 -3.10
C GLY A 113 4.93 1.49 -3.87
N LEU A 114 4.22 0.60 -4.57
CA LEU A 114 4.88 -0.40 -5.44
C LEU A 114 5.79 0.26 -6.48
N LEU A 115 5.30 1.35 -7.08
CA LEU A 115 6.05 2.11 -8.08
C LEU A 115 7.25 2.83 -7.45
N SER A 116 7.12 3.42 -6.26
CA SER A 116 8.24 4.12 -5.61
C SER A 116 9.36 3.15 -5.25
N VAL A 117 9.03 1.96 -4.73
CA VAL A 117 10.00 0.88 -4.48
C VAL A 117 10.69 0.47 -5.78
N ALA A 118 9.91 0.25 -6.84
CA ALA A 118 10.44 -0.17 -8.14
C ALA A 118 11.26 0.91 -8.85
N SER A 119 11.15 2.17 -8.43
CA SER A 119 11.92 3.28 -8.99
C SER A 119 13.32 3.40 -8.38
N GLY A 120 13.59 2.76 -7.24
CA GLY A 120 14.84 2.92 -6.50
C GLY A 120 16.02 2.11 -7.07
N THR A 121 17.25 2.46 -6.71
CA THR A 121 18.46 1.71 -7.12
C THR A 121 18.55 0.28 -6.59
N THR A 122 17.74 -0.08 -5.60
CA THR A 122 17.62 -1.46 -5.08
C THR A 122 16.57 -2.29 -5.83
N SER A 123 15.93 -1.74 -6.87
CA SER A 123 14.78 -2.33 -7.57
C SER A 123 15.10 -3.46 -8.55
N ALA A 124 16.34 -3.95 -8.60
CA ALA A 124 16.73 -5.03 -9.50
C ALA A 124 15.94 -6.34 -9.28
N ALA A 125 15.24 -6.45 -8.15
CA ALA A 125 14.34 -7.56 -7.87
C ALA A 125 12.90 -7.17 -8.27
N ASP A 126 12.28 -7.98 -9.15
CA ASP A 126 10.89 -7.88 -9.63
C ASP A 126 9.82 -8.05 -8.53
N ASP A 127 10.18 -7.85 -7.27
CA ASP A 127 9.37 -8.15 -6.10
C ASP A 127 8.13 -7.26 -5.95
N SER A 128 8.10 -6.10 -6.59
CA SER A 128 6.86 -5.29 -6.64
C SER A 128 5.86 -5.84 -7.65
N LEU A 129 6.32 -6.58 -8.67
CA LEU A 129 5.47 -7.10 -9.74
C LEU A 129 4.53 -8.20 -9.22
N ILE A 130 4.98 -9.03 -8.28
CA ILE A 130 4.17 -10.13 -7.71
C ILE A 130 2.90 -9.63 -6.97
N TYR A 131 2.89 -8.37 -6.57
CA TYR A 131 1.77 -7.75 -5.86
C TYR A 131 0.73 -7.10 -6.77
N THR A 132 1.03 -6.95 -8.06
CA THR A 132 0.13 -6.31 -9.02
C THR A 132 -1.19 -7.07 -9.16
N ASP A 133 -1.14 -8.40 -9.31
CA ASP A 133 -2.33 -9.24 -9.38
C ASP A 133 -3.16 -9.24 -8.10
N ILE A 134 -2.53 -8.99 -6.96
CA ILE A 134 -3.22 -8.84 -5.68
C ILE A 134 -3.96 -7.51 -5.67
N LEU A 135 -3.30 -6.40 -6.00
CA LEU A 135 -3.93 -5.08 -6.00
C LEU A 135 -5.11 -4.98 -6.97
N LYS A 136 -5.05 -5.64 -8.13
CA LYS A 136 -6.17 -5.73 -9.09
C LYS A 136 -7.43 -6.35 -8.48
N ARG A 137 -7.26 -7.24 -7.50
CA ARG A 137 -8.34 -8.02 -6.89
C ARG A 137 -8.88 -7.42 -5.60
N LEU A 138 -8.19 -6.43 -5.03
CA LEU A 138 -8.62 -5.82 -3.77
C LEU A 138 -9.80 -4.88 -3.98
N THR A 139 -10.80 -5.01 -3.12
CA THR A 139 -11.86 -4.01 -3.00
C THR A 139 -11.39 -2.83 -2.13
N PRO A 140 -12.00 -1.64 -2.27
CA PRO A 140 -11.72 -0.50 -1.38
C PRO A 140 -11.87 -0.84 0.11
N PHE A 141 -12.90 -1.60 0.47
CA PHE A 141 -13.11 -2.08 1.84
C PHE A 141 -11.96 -2.98 2.32
N GLN A 142 -11.52 -3.94 1.48
CA GLN A 142 -10.40 -4.81 1.80
C GLN A 142 -9.10 -4.04 1.99
N ALA A 143 -8.82 -3.04 1.13
CA ALA A 143 -7.65 -2.19 1.27
C ALA A 143 -7.69 -1.36 2.56
N ALA A 144 -8.84 -0.76 2.88
CA ALA A 144 -9.04 -0.04 4.14
C ALA A 144 -8.86 -0.95 5.37
N PHE A 145 -9.40 -2.17 5.32
CA PHE A 145 -9.27 -3.16 6.38
C PHE A 145 -7.81 -3.62 6.57
N LEU A 146 -7.08 -3.93 5.49
CA LEU A 146 -5.67 -4.28 5.56
C LEU A 146 -4.82 -3.15 6.14
N ASN A 147 -5.00 -1.92 5.64
CA ASN A 147 -4.30 -0.77 6.17
C ASN A 147 -4.60 -0.57 7.66
N LYS A 148 -5.85 -0.75 8.08
CA LYS A 148 -6.20 -0.71 9.51
C LYS A 148 -5.44 -1.78 10.30
N VAL A 149 -5.39 -3.01 9.79
CA VAL A 149 -4.77 -4.15 10.48
C VAL A 149 -3.27 -3.93 10.66
N TYR A 150 -2.56 -3.57 9.59
CA TYR A 150 -1.11 -3.48 9.60
C TYR A 150 -0.57 -2.15 10.15
N TRP A 151 -1.39 -1.11 10.18
CA TRP A 151 -1.06 0.14 10.86
C TRP A 151 -1.46 0.16 12.34
N ASP A 152 -2.21 -0.84 12.82
CA ASP A 152 -2.55 -0.95 14.23
C ASP A 152 -1.27 -1.16 15.07
N PRO A 153 -1.00 -0.34 16.10
CA PRO A 153 0.20 -0.50 16.93
C PRO A 153 0.35 -1.90 17.51
N ARG A 154 -0.78 -2.55 17.83
CA ARG A 154 -0.80 -3.93 18.33
C ARG A 154 -0.24 -4.92 17.32
N CYS A 155 -0.30 -4.64 16.02
CA CYS A 155 0.21 -5.54 14.98
C CYS A 155 1.72 -5.75 15.14
N CYS A 156 2.46 -4.70 15.49
CA CYS A 156 3.90 -4.79 15.68
C CYS A 156 4.32 -5.21 17.09
N SER A 157 3.40 -5.62 17.98
CA SER A 157 3.72 -6.05 19.35
C SER A 157 4.33 -7.47 19.41
N VAL A 158 5.42 -7.70 18.69
CA VAL A 158 6.13 -8.98 18.60
C VAL A 158 7.46 -8.89 19.35
N LYS A 159 7.69 -9.77 20.32
CA LYS A 159 8.92 -9.75 21.12
C LYS A 159 10.09 -10.41 20.38
N PRO A 160 11.33 -9.91 20.56
CA PRO A 160 12.53 -10.61 20.12
C PRO A 160 12.73 -11.96 20.84
N PRO A 161 13.34 -12.96 20.18
CA PRO A 161 13.70 -12.96 18.76
C PRO A 161 12.43 -13.02 17.89
N ILE A 162 12.34 -12.14 16.89
CA ILE A 162 11.26 -12.20 15.91
C ILE A 162 11.61 -13.37 15.00
N GLY A 163 11.14 -14.55 15.34
CA GLY A 163 11.29 -15.76 14.54
C GLY A 163 9.96 -16.07 13.88
N PHE A 164 9.93 -16.08 12.56
CA PHE A 164 8.74 -16.52 11.84
C PHE A 164 8.67 -18.05 11.83
N LYS A 165 7.46 -18.58 12.04
CA LYS A 165 7.20 -20.00 11.91
C LYS A 165 7.12 -20.37 10.43
N GLU A 166 7.17 -21.67 10.13
CA GLU A 166 7.02 -22.20 8.75
C GLU A 166 5.68 -21.82 8.09
N ASP A 167 4.70 -21.31 8.84
CA ASP A 167 3.37 -20.96 8.35
C ASP A 167 3.24 -19.53 7.81
N ASP A 168 4.35 -18.82 7.59
CA ASP A 168 4.41 -17.41 7.15
C ASP A 168 3.55 -16.45 8.01
N ALA A 169 3.24 -16.85 9.25
CA ALA A 169 2.45 -16.07 10.19
C ALA A 169 3.35 -15.46 11.28
N PHE A 170 2.93 -14.31 11.78
CA PHE A 170 3.47 -13.73 13.00
C PHE A 170 2.35 -13.45 13.98
N TYR A 171 2.67 -13.54 15.26
CA TYR A 171 1.69 -13.55 16.33
C TYR A 171 1.99 -12.38 17.27
N PRO A 172 1.28 -11.24 17.13
CA PRO A 172 1.43 -10.15 18.08
C PRO A 172 0.92 -10.57 19.45
N GLU A 173 1.61 -10.11 20.51
CA GLU A 173 1.21 -10.29 21.91
C GLU A 173 -0.20 -9.74 22.16
N ASN A 174 -0.50 -8.58 21.59
CA ASN A 174 -1.80 -7.95 21.68
C ASN A 174 -2.74 -8.44 20.59
N LYS A 175 -3.94 -8.88 21.00
CA LYS A 175 -4.94 -9.41 20.06
C LYS A 175 -5.48 -8.29 19.18
N LEU A 176 -5.48 -8.54 17.86
CA LEU A 176 -6.07 -7.67 16.86
C LEU A 176 -7.57 -7.92 16.73
N ILE A 177 -8.32 -7.50 17.76
CA ILE A 177 -9.78 -7.52 17.77
C ILE A 177 -10.30 -6.13 17.39
N TYR A 178 -11.23 -6.09 16.46
CA TYR A 178 -11.95 -4.90 15.98
C TYR A 178 -13.43 -5.09 16.24
N SER A 179 -14.10 -4.12 16.88
CA SER A 179 -15.56 -4.15 17.04
C SER A 179 -16.26 -4.17 15.68
N ASN A 180 -17.50 -4.66 15.61
CA ASN A 180 -18.22 -4.70 14.34
C ASN A 180 -18.41 -3.29 13.77
N VAL A 181 -18.76 -2.31 14.61
CA VAL A 181 -18.90 -0.91 14.18
C VAL A 181 -17.62 -0.34 13.57
N GLU A 182 -16.44 -0.67 14.12
CA GLU A 182 -15.17 -0.22 13.56
C GLU A 182 -14.96 -0.78 12.15
N VAL A 183 -15.26 -2.06 11.94
CA VAL A 183 -15.13 -2.70 10.63
C VAL A 183 -16.14 -2.12 9.64
N LEU A 184 -17.39 -1.93 10.07
CA LEU A 184 -18.44 -1.35 9.21
C LEU A 184 -18.11 0.07 8.76
N LYS A 185 -17.50 0.89 9.61
CA LYS A 185 -17.03 2.24 9.27
C LYS A 185 -15.93 2.27 8.20
N MET A 186 -15.28 1.13 7.90
CA MET A 186 -14.28 1.04 6.82
C MET A 186 -14.91 0.88 5.44
N PHE A 187 -16.22 0.60 5.36
CA PHE A 187 -16.90 0.55 4.08
C PHE A 187 -17.03 1.97 3.51
N PRO A 188 -16.49 2.25 2.31
CA PRO A 188 -16.51 3.61 1.77
C PRO A 188 -17.86 4.02 1.17
N GLY A 189 -18.83 3.09 1.11
CA GLY A 189 -20.16 3.34 0.56
C GLY A 189 -21.23 3.44 1.64
N ASP A 190 -22.48 3.52 1.20
CA ASP A 190 -23.66 3.53 2.06
C ASP A 190 -24.08 2.09 2.42
N LEU A 191 -24.14 1.79 3.72
CA LEU A 191 -24.46 0.46 4.23
C LEU A 191 -25.91 0.07 3.94
N SER A 192 -26.83 1.04 3.88
CA SER A 192 -28.25 0.80 3.58
C SER A 192 -28.47 0.22 2.18
N THR A 193 -27.50 0.41 1.27
CA THR A 193 -27.59 -0.10 -0.11
C THR A 193 -27.22 -1.57 -0.25
N ILE A 194 -26.48 -2.13 0.71
CA ILE A 194 -25.92 -3.49 0.61
C ILE A 194 -26.32 -4.40 1.77
N VAL A 195 -26.76 -3.83 2.89
CA VAL A 195 -27.21 -4.57 4.07
C VAL A 195 -28.75 -4.63 4.03
N PRO A 196 -29.36 -5.82 4.06
CA PRO A 196 -30.79 -5.98 3.88
C PRO A 196 -31.57 -5.73 5.18
N ILE A 197 -31.39 -4.57 5.81
CA ILE A 197 -32.16 -4.16 6.99
C ILE A 197 -33.18 -3.11 6.55
N ALA A 198 -34.45 -3.49 6.54
CA ALA A 198 -35.51 -2.67 5.97
C ALA A 198 -35.62 -1.32 6.68
N TYR A 199 -35.72 -0.25 5.88
CA TYR A 199 -35.95 1.13 6.33
C TYR A 199 -34.88 1.69 7.28
N ARG A 200 -33.65 1.16 7.25
CA ARG A 200 -32.54 1.70 8.03
C ARG A 200 -31.56 2.50 7.18
N THR A 201 -31.14 3.66 7.66
CA THR A 201 -30.06 4.45 7.05
C THR A 201 -28.69 3.92 7.45
N HIS A 202 -27.64 4.38 6.76
CA HIS A 202 -26.25 4.07 7.13
C HIS A 202 -25.94 4.39 8.59
N GLU A 203 -26.33 5.57 9.07
CA GLU A 203 -26.09 6.06 10.42
C GLU A 203 -26.84 5.23 11.45
N GLU A 204 -28.09 4.86 11.16
CA GLU A 204 -28.90 4.02 12.03
C GLU A 204 -28.27 2.63 12.20
N ILE A 205 -27.80 2.01 11.10
CA ILE A 205 -27.08 0.73 11.14
C ILE A 205 -25.82 0.85 11.99
N LEU A 206 -25.03 1.93 11.83
CA LEU A 206 -23.82 2.13 12.63
C LEU A 206 -24.10 2.37 14.13
N SER A 207 -25.26 2.92 14.48
CA SER A 207 -25.63 3.22 15.87
C SER A 207 -26.26 2.04 16.63
N SER A 208 -26.67 0.98 15.92
CA SER A 208 -27.47 -0.12 16.47
C SER A 208 -26.65 -1.39 16.62
N GLU A 209 -26.31 -1.76 17.85
CA GLU A 209 -25.56 -3.00 18.14
C GLU A 209 -26.28 -4.26 17.63
N GLU A 210 -27.61 -4.26 17.62
CA GLU A 210 -28.43 -5.35 17.08
C GLU A 210 -28.23 -5.52 15.57
N ASP A 211 -28.06 -4.41 14.85
CA ASP A 211 -27.90 -4.40 13.39
C ASP A 211 -26.47 -4.74 12.96
N HIS A 212 -25.47 -4.52 13.84
CA HIS A 212 -24.06 -4.79 13.55
C HIS A 212 -23.81 -6.25 13.15
N GLY A 213 -24.47 -7.21 13.81
CA GLY A 213 -24.34 -8.63 13.52
C GLY A 213 -24.81 -9.00 12.10
N ILE A 214 -25.92 -8.41 11.66
CA ILE A 214 -26.45 -8.58 10.30
C ILE A 214 -25.54 -7.88 9.30
N ALA A 215 -25.16 -6.64 9.57
CA ALA A 215 -24.31 -5.85 8.69
C ALA A 215 -22.93 -6.50 8.49
N ILE A 216 -22.26 -6.95 9.55
CA ILE A 216 -20.93 -7.57 9.44
C ILE A 216 -20.98 -8.89 8.66
N SER A 217 -22.10 -9.62 8.74
CA SER A 217 -22.30 -10.86 7.98
C SER A 217 -22.14 -10.64 6.47
N ARG A 218 -22.50 -9.45 5.97
CA ARG A 218 -22.38 -9.06 4.56
C ARG A 218 -20.92 -8.89 4.11
N PHE A 219 -20.04 -8.51 5.04
CA PHE A 219 -18.62 -8.30 4.77
C PHE A 219 -17.76 -9.56 4.96
N ARG A 220 -18.29 -10.61 5.59
CA ARG A 220 -17.55 -11.87 5.81
C ARG A 220 -16.87 -12.41 4.55
N PRO A 221 -17.53 -12.51 3.39
CA PRO A 221 -16.87 -13.01 2.18
C PRO A 221 -15.69 -12.13 1.72
N GLN A 222 -15.78 -10.81 1.90
CA GLN A 222 -14.68 -9.90 1.55
C GLN A 222 -13.51 -10.06 2.53
N ILE A 223 -13.77 -10.19 3.83
CA ILE A 223 -12.73 -10.37 4.85
C ILE A 223 -12.07 -11.75 4.68
N GLU A 224 -12.85 -12.82 4.49
CA GLU A 224 -12.34 -14.16 4.21
C GLU A 224 -11.57 -14.23 2.89
N GLY A 225 -11.95 -13.41 1.90
CA GLY A 225 -11.20 -13.26 0.64
C GLY A 225 -9.75 -12.83 0.87
N LEU A 226 -9.45 -12.05 1.93
CA LEU A 226 -8.08 -11.68 2.27
C LEU A 226 -7.24 -12.88 2.72
N LYS A 227 -7.86 -13.86 3.38
CA LYS A 227 -7.22 -15.13 3.75
C LYS A 227 -6.85 -15.94 2.50
N VAL A 228 -7.76 -16.02 1.53
CA VAL A 228 -7.50 -16.69 0.25
C VAL A 228 -6.36 -16.03 -0.53
N LEU A 229 -6.20 -14.71 -0.42
CA LEU A 229 -5.09 -13.97 -1.01
C LEU A 229 -3.76 -14.15 -0.24
N GLY A 230 -3.79 -14.74 0.95
CA GLY A 230 -2.66 -14.87 1.86
C GLY A 230 -2.28 -13.56 2.56
N LEU A 231 -3.16 -12.55 2.55
CA LEU A 231 -2.88 -11.24 3.14
C LEU A 231 -3.21 -11.18 4.64
N ILE A 232 -3.95 -12.16 5.14
CA ILE A 232 -4.13 -12.45 6.56
C ILE A 232 -4.09 -13.96 6.72
N GLN A 233 -3.61 -14.44 7.87
CA GLN A 233 -3.49 -15.87 8.13
C GLN A 233 -4.85 -16.50 8.42
N ASP A 234 -5.63 -15.85 9.29
CA ASP A 234 -6.94 -16.31 9.69
C ASP A 234 -7.80 -15.15 10.21
N VAL A 235 -9.10 -15.38 10.29
CA VAL A 235 -10.05 -14.44 10.88
C VAL A 235 -11.15 -15.19 11.63
N LYS A 236 -11.52 -14.68 12.80
CA LYS A 236 -12.60 -15.23 13.63
C LYS A 236 -13.63 -14.16 13.92
N PHE A 237 -14.86 -14.40 13.49
CA PHE A 237 -16.01 -13.58 13.86
C PHE A 237 -16.48 -14.00 15.24
N LEU A 238 -16.36 -13.09 16.19
CA LEU A 238 -16.75 -13.33 17.58
C LEU A 238 -18.28 -13.28 17.69
N ASN A 239 -18.83 -14.05 18.62
CA ASN A 239 -20.27 -14.22 18.84
C ASN A 239 -20.79 -13.26 19.92
N ALA A 240 -22.12 -13.16 20.06
CA ALA A 240 -22.86 -12.13 20.82
C ALA A 240 -22.38 -11.73 22.24
N GLN A 241 -21.47 -12.46 22.88
CA GLN A 241 -20.85 -12.07 24.17
C GLN A 241 -19.52 -11.32 24.01
N LYS A 242 -18.90 -11.36 22.83
CA LYS A 242 -17.69 -10.62 22.45
C LYS A 242 -17.96 -10.09 21.04
N ASP A 243 -18.36 -8.82 20.93
CA ASP A 243 -18.56 -8.21 19.61
C ASP A 243 -17.22 -8.07 18.87
N GLY A 244 -17.21 -8.36 17.56
CA GLY A 244 -16.10 -8.02 16.69
C GLY A 244 -15.43 -9.14 15.88
N VAL A 245 -14.35 -8.75 15.21
CA VAL A 245 -13.57 -9.53 14.26
C VAL A 245 -12.14 -9.66 14.79
N TYR A 246 -11.70 -10.89 15.08
CA TYR A 246 -10.34 -11.19 15.50
C TYR A 246 -9.48 -11.61 14.30
N VAL A 247 -8.43 -10.85 14.01
CA VAL A 247 -7.56 -11.04 12.85
C VAL A 247 -6.22 -11.65 13.26
N PHE A 248 -5.72 -12.59 12.46
CA PHE A 248 -4.38 -13.14 12.56
C PHE A 248 -3.58 -12.66 11.34
N PRO A 249 -2.53 -11.85 11.51
CA PRO A 249 -1.79 -11.28 10.38
C PRO A 249 -0.83 -12.31 9.75
N ASN A 250 -0.47 -12.06 8.49
CA ASN A 250 0.49 -12.86 7.71
C ASN A 250 1.64 -11.98 7.20
N LEU A 251 2.83 -12.56 6.98
CA LEU A 251 4.00 -11.88 6.42
C LEU A 251 3.78 -11.29 5.03
N LYS A 252 3.06 -11.99 4.15
CA LYS A 252 2.75 -11.51 2.80
C LYS A 252 1.89 -10.25 2.83
N GLY A 253 0.94 -10.17 3.77
CA GLY A 253 0.16 -8.96 3.99
C GLY A 253 1.01 -7.82 4.57
N LEU A 254 1.96 -8.14 5.47
CA LEU A 254 2.90 -7.16 6.02
C LEU A 254 3.82 -6.60 4.94
N ASP A 255 4.31 -7.47 4.04
CA ASP A 255 5.16 -7.08 2.92
C ASP A 255 4.41 -6.21 1.91
N LEU A 256 3.20 -6.62 1.50
CA LEU A 256 2.34 -5.78 0.66
C LEU A 256 2.12 -4.40 1.31
N PHE A 257 1.86 -4.37 2.61
CA PHE A 257 1.66 -3.14 3.36
C PHE A 257 2.91 -2.26 3.35
N MET A 258 4.08 -2.83 3.68
CA MET A 258 5.38 -2.15 3.64
C MET A 258 5.64 -1.53 2.27
N ARG A 259 5.44 -2.30 1.20
CA ARG A 259 5.64 -1.84 -0.18
C ARG A 259 4.61 -0.81 -0.60
N GLY A 260 3.36 -0.93 -0.16
CA GLY A 260 2.32 0.08 -0.35
C GLY A 260 2.65 1.42 0.32
N LEU A 261 3.43 1.40 1.41
CA LEU A 261 4.00 2.62 2.00
C LEU A 261 5.17 3.17 1.20
N GLY A 262 5.84 2.35 0.39
CA GLY A 262 6.98 2.70 -0.46
C GLY A 262 8.31 2.13 0.04
N TYR A 263 8.30 1.35 1.13
CA TYR A 263 9.50 0.77 1.72
C TYR A 263 9.81 -0.63 1.18
N SER A 264 11.08 -1.02 1.25
CA SER A 264 11.57 -2.36 0.92
C SER A 264 12.64 -2.79 1.93
N ILE A 265 12.21 -3.04 3.16
CA ILE A 265 13.09 -3.36 4.30
C ILE A 265 13.05 -4.87 4.54
N TYR A 266 14.19 -5.52 4.34
CA TYR A 266 14.35 -6.95 4.58
C TYR A 266 15.53 -7.25 5.51
N PRO A 267 15.42 -8.31 6.33
CA PRO A 267 14.29 -9.23 6.42
C PRO A 267 13.06 -8.57 7.12
N LEU A 268 11.84 -9.09 6.96
CA LEU A 268 10.60 -8.41 7.36
C LEU A 268 10.51 -8.10 8.87
N GLU A 269 11.26 -8.83 9.68
CA GLU A 269 11.49 -8.57 11.09
C GLU A 269 11.99 -7.14 11.33
N ALA A 270 12.88 -6.65 10.47
CA ALA A 270 13.40 -5.29 10.56
C ALA A 270 12.30 -4.24 10.30
N PHE A 271 11.32 -4.57 9.46
CA PHE A 271 10.16 -3.70 9.26
C PHE A 271 9.24 -3.67 10.48
N LEU A 272 9.02 -4.80 11.17
CA LEU A 272 8.30 -4.81 12.45
C LEU A 272 8.99 -3.95 13.51
N LEU A 273 10.32 -4.01 13.61
CA LEU A 273 11.09 -3.13 14.50
C LEU A 273 10.96 -1.66 14.10
N THR A 274 10.91 -1.37 12.81
CA THR A 274 10.67 -0.02 12.28
C THR A 274 9.28 0.49 12.71
N LEU A 275 8.23 -0.33 12.58
CA LEU A 275 6.89 0.00 13.06
C LEU A 275 6.86 0.23 14.58
N GLN A 276 7.57 -0.60 15.36
CA GLN A 276 7.68 -0.39 16.80
C GLN A 276 8.36 0.94 17.13
N HIS A 277 9.41 1.29 16.39
CA HIS A 277 10.12 2.55 16.56
C HIS A 277 9.23 3.76 16.25
N TRP A 278 8.55 3.77 15.10
CA TRP A 278 7.63 4.84 14.73
C TRP A 278 6.50 5.04 15.74
N ASN A 279 5.95 3.96 16.29
CA ASN A 279 4.95 4.06 17.35
C ASN A 279 5.53 4.74 18.61
N ARG A 280 6.75 4.37 19.02
CA ARG A 280 7.41 4.99 20.18
C ARG A 280 7.71 6.47 19.97
N GLU A 281 8.08 6.87 18.75
CA GLU A 281 8.24 8.30 18.40
C GLU A 281 6.93 9.09 18.54
N GLN A 282 5.78 8.43 18.37
CA GLN A 282 4.46 9.00 18.59
C GLN A 282 3.97 8.88 20.04
N GLY A 283 4.82 8.38 20.96
CA GLY A 283 4.46 8.15 22.36
C GLY A 283 3.56 6.94 22.59
N ILE A 284 3.42 6.06 21.60
CA ILE A 284 2.63 4.84 21.67
C ILE A 284 3.56 3.65 21.92
N ASP A 285 3.28 2.86 22.96
CA ASP A 285 3.96 1.58 23.17
C ASP A 285 3.11 0.43 22.60
N PRO A 286 3.55 -0.24 21.52
CA PRO A 286 2.84 -1.37 20.91
C PRO A 286 2.43 -2.48 21.87
N PHE A 287 3.20 -2.70 22.94
CA PHE A 287 3.00 -3.80 23.88
C PHE A 287 1.97 -3.51 24.96
N THR A 288 1.74 -2.23 25.28
CA THR A 288 0.76 -1.79 26.28
C THR A 288 -0.40 -1.01 25.66
N TYR A 289 -0.40 -0.82 24.34
CA TYR A 289 -1.47 -0.14 23.63
C TYR A 289 -2.78 -0.91 23.75
N GLU A 290 -3.66 -0.38 24.59
CA GLU A 290 -5.07 -0.74 24.64
C GLU A 290 -5.86 0.26 23.80
N ARG A 291 -6.74 -0.25 22.94
CA ARG A 291 -7.64 0.63 22.19
C ARG A 291 -8.73 1.11 23.16
N THR A 292 -8.84 2.42 23.32
CA THR A 292 -9.98 3.07 23.99
C THR A 292 -11.23 3.06 23.12
#